data_AF-A0A1V9XPG1-F1
#
_entry.id   AF-A0A1V9XPG1-F1
#
_cell.length_a   1.000
_cell.length_b   1.000
_cell.length_c   1.000
_cell.angle_alpha   90.00
_cell.angle_beta   90.00
_cell.angle_gamma   90.00
#
_symmetry.space_group_name_H-M   'P 1'
#
loop_
_entity.id
_entity.type
_entity.pdbx_description
1 polymer ?
#
loop_
_entity_poly.entity_id
_entity_poly.type
_entity_poly.pdbx_seq_one_letter_code
_entity_poly.pdbx_strand_id
1 'polypeptide(L)'
;MINKQLGLIDSELKTRSSGYNTLKSNIQSYERKQTGSLLVRNLGDLVRKENFVLGSEYLVTLLVVVPKASFKDWMESYEKLTNMVVPGTSQLVHEDQDHGLFTVTLFRKVVDEFKNKARTQKFVVRDFEYNERSIQSGKDERGRMEMEKKRQLALLVRWLRNNFSEAFIAWIHTKALRLFVESVLRYGLPVNFQGMLLHPQKRSARRLRDALNQLYSHLDNSAAVGPVEDIPGFNMGPSEYYPYVYFKIIIDFTDSKGH
;
A
#
# COMPACT_ATOMS: atom_id res chain seq x y z
N MET A 1 30.16 12.86 -9.07
CA MET A 1 30.17 11.58 -8.33
C MET A 1 28.92 11.41 -7.47
N ILE A 2 28.66 12.31 -6.50
CA ILE A 2 27.48 12.27 -5.60
C ILE A 2 26.14 12.11 -6.34
N ASN A 3 25.89 12.92 -7.37
CA ASN A 3 24.62 12.88 -8.11
C ASN A 3 24.36 11.52 -8.80
N LYS A 4 25.40 10.91 -9.38
CA LYS A 4 25.29 9.60 -10.03
C LYS A 4 24.94 8.50 -9.03
N GLN A 5 25.57 8.49 -7.85
CA GLN A 5 25.31 7.50 -6.80
C GLN A 5 23.88 7.63 -6.25
N LEU A 6 23.43 8.86 -5.97
CA LEU A 6 22.07 9.12 -5.51
C LEU A 6 21.01 8.71 -6.55
N GLY A 7 21.28 8.92 -7.85
CA GLY A 7 20.38 8.47 -8.92
C GLY A 7 20.22 6.95 -8.98
N LEU A 8 21.29 6.19 -8.71
CA LEU A 8 21.22 4.72 -8.62
C LEU A 8 20.39 4.28 -7.41
N ILE A 9 20.61 4.88 -6.25
CA ILE A 9 19.85 4.61 -5.03
C ILE A 9 18.35 4.90 -5.26
N ASP A 10 18.00 6.03 -5.86
CA ASP A 10 16.60 6.39 -6.15
C ASP A 10 15.91 5.38 -7.11
N SER A 11 16.60 5.00 -8.19
CA SER A 11 16.08 4.03 -9.16
C SER A 11 15.85 2.65 -8.53
N GLU A 12 16.80 2.19 -7.71
CA GLU A 12 16.69 0.90 -7.03
C GLU A 12 15.61 0.92 -5.93
N LEU A 13 15.48 2.03 -5.19
CA LEU A 13 14.40 2.25 -4.23
C LEU A 13 13.03 2.13 -4.89
N LYS A 14 12.83 2.80 -6.03
CA LYS A 14 11.57 2.75 -6.79
C LYS A 14 11.25 1.33 -7.24
N THR A 15 12.24 0.62 -7.77
CA THR A 15 12.07 -0.76 -8.25
C THR A 15 11.68 -1.70 -7.12
N ARG A 16 12.43 -1.70 -6.00
CA ARG A 16 12.17 -2.58 -4.85
C ARG A 16 10.84 -2.24 -4.17
N SER A 17 10.52 -0.96 -4.03
CA SER A 17 9.25 -0.50 -3.44
C SER A 17 8.05 -0.87 -4.30
N SER A 18 8.16 -0.73 -5.63
CA SER A 18 7.10 -1.12 -6.57
C SER A 18 6.83 -2.63 -6.50
N GLY A 19 7.88 -3.46 -6.46
CA GLY A 19 7.74 -4.91 -6.30
C GLY A 19 7.03 -5.30 -4.99
N TYR A 20 7.43 -4.69 -3.88
CA TYR A 20 6.77 -4.92 -2.58
C TYR A 20 5.30 -4.46 -2.57
N ASN A 21 5.01 -3.27 -3.11
CA ASN A 21 3.66 -2.72 -3.15
C ASN A 21 2.73 -3.54 -4.05
N THR A 22 3.25 -4.05 -5.18
CA THR A 22 2.50 -4.95 -6.06
C THR A 22 2.10 -6.22 -5.32
N LEU A 23 3.04 -6.86 -4.61
CA LEU A 23 2.75 -8.05 -3.82
C LEU A 23 1.71 -7.78 -2.71
N LYS A 24 1.85 -6.64 -2.02
CA LYS A 24 0.86 -6.20 -1.01
C LYS A 24 -0.53 -6.02 -1.62
N SER A 25 -0.64 -5.38 -2.78
CA SER A 25 -1.91 -5.18 -3.50
C SER A 25 -2.54 -6.49 -3.94
N ASN A 26 -1.73 -7.44 -4.43
CA ASN A 26 -2.18 -8.77 -4.83
C ASN A 26 -2.78 -9.53 -3.64
N ILE A 27 -2.10 -9.52 -2.49
CA ILE A 27 -2.58 -10.14 -1.25
C ILE A 27 -3.90 -9.50 -0.80
N GLN A 28 -3.98 -8.17 -0.76
CA GLN A 28 -5.21 -7.47 -0.36
C GLN A 28 -6.37 -7.77 -1.31
N SER A 29 -6.09 -7.90 -2.60
CA SER A 29 -7.11 -8.27 -3.60
C SER A 29 -7.57 -9.73 -3.43
N TYR A 30 -6.66 -10.62 -3.04
CA TYR A 30 -6.99 -11.99 -2.67
C TYR A 30 -7.86 -12.03 -1.39
N GLU A 31 -7.51 -11.28 -0.35
CA GLU A 31 -8.26 -11.22 0.91
C GLU A 31 -9.68 -10.65 0.74
N ARG A 32 -9.86 -9.64 -0.13
CA ARG A 32 -11.19 -9.12 -0.47
C ARG A 32 -12.09 -10.18 -1.09
N LYS A 33 -11.54 -11.04 -1.96
CA LYS A 33 -12.28 -12.19 -2.52
C LYS A 33 -12.63 -13.25 -1.47
N GLN A 34 -12.00 -13.22 -0.30
CA GLN A 34 -12.20 -14.16 0.79
C GLN A 34 -13.06 -13.60 1.94
N THR A 35 -13.54 -12.36 1.90
CA THR A 35 -14.25 -11.76 3.04
C THR A 35 -15.56 -11.04 2.69
N GLY A 36 -15.94 -11.03 1.40
CA GLY A 36 -17.20 -10.45 0.94
C GLY A 36 -18.44 -11.32 1.20
N SER A 37 -19.59 -10.82 0.74
CA SER A 37 -20.88 -11.55 0.74
C SER A 37 -20.75 -12.91 0.03
N LEU A 38 -21.54 -13.89 0.47
CA LEU A 38 -21.68 -15.20 -0.15
C LEU A 38 -21.97 -15.15 -1.67
N LEU A 39 -22.55 -14.04 -2.15
CA LEU A 39 -22.80 -13.79 -3.57
C LEU A 39 -21.54 -13.68 -4.43
N VAL A 40 -20.40 -13.28 -3.86
CA VAL A 40 -19.16 -12.98 -4.61
C VAL A 40 -17.91 -13.63 -4.02
N ARG A 41 -17.93 -13.97 -2.73
CA ARG A 41 -16.80 -14.59 -2.03
C ARG A 41 -16.44 -15.95 -2.63
N ASN A 42 -15.17 -16.32 -2.54
CA ASN A 42 -14.72 -17.69 -2.74
C ASN A 42 -15.41 -18.62 -1.72
N LEU A 43 -15.90 -19.78 -2.16
CA LEU A 43 -16.65 -20.71 -1.33
C LEU A 43 -15.81 -21.90 -0.85
N GLY A 44 -14.59 -22.06 -1.38
CA GLY A 44 -13.76 -23.23 -1.14
C GLY A 44 -13.30 -23.40 0.31
N ASP A 45 -13.30 -22.33 1.11
CA ASP A 45 -13.03 -22.37 2.54
C ASP A 45 -14.29 -22.59 3.40
N LEU A 46 -15.48 -22.46 2.81
CA LEU A 46 -16.78 -22.61 3.50
C LEU A 46 -17.35 -24.02 3.37
N VAL A 47 -17.00 -24.73 2.31
CA VAL A 47 -17.58 -26.03 1.97
C VAL A 47 -16.62 -27.18 2.29
N ARG A 48 -17.18 -28.37 2.48
CA ARG A 48 -16.43 -29.61 2.74
C ARG A 48 -16.78 -30.69 1.74
N LYS A 49 -15.94 -31.71 1.64
CA LYS A 49 -16.11 -32.84 0.72
C LYS A 49 -17.47 -33.53 0.91
N GLU A 50 -17.92 -33.64 2.16
CA GLU A 50 -19.17 -34.31 2.54
C GLU A 50 -20.41 -33.57 2.05
N ASN A 51 -20.26 -32.29 1.66
CA ASN A 51 -21.37 -31.52 1.11
C ASN A 51 -21.68 -31.86 -0.36
N PHE A 52 -20.86 -32.66 -1.05
CA PHE A 52 -21.00 -32.89 -2.50
C PHE A 52 -21.07 -34.37 -2.84
N VAL A 53 -21.91 -34.68 -3.83
CA VAL A 53 -21.84 -35.96 -4.56
C VAL A 53 -20.75 -35.86 -5.62
N LEU A 54 -19.64 -36.56 -5.39
CA LEU A 54 -18.47 -36.56 -6.27
C LEU A 54 -18.45 -37.79 -7.19
N GLY A 55 -17.85 -37.64 -8.38
CA GLY A 55 -17.65 -38.75 -9.32
C GLY A 55 -18.91 -39.30 -9.99
N SER A 56 -20.05 -38.62 -9.85
CA SER A 56 -21.30 -39.01 -10.52
C SER A 56 -21.38 -38.42 -11.93
N GLU A 57 -21.66 -39.29 -12.90
CA GLU A 57 -21.96 -38.92 -14.29
C GLU A 57 -23.34 -38.24 -14.42
N TYR A 58 -24.27 -38.55 -13.53
CA TYR A 58 -25.67 -38.12 -13.65
C TYR A 58 -26.07 -37.07 -12.62
N LEU A 59 -25.47 -37.10 -11.42
CA LEU A 59 -25.79 -36.18 -10.34
C LEU A 59 -24.73 -35.09 -10.21
N VAL A 60 -25.18 -33.92 -9.75
CA VAL A 60 -24.33 -32.81 -9.35
C VAL A 60 -24.93 -32.13 -8.13
N THR A 61 -24.06 -31.69 -7.22
CA THR A 61 -24.45 -30.85 -6.10
C THR A 61 -24.12 -29.39 -6.41
N LEU A 62 -25.13 -28.52 -6.37
CA LEU A 62 -24.99 -27.09 -6.57
C LEU A 62 -24.97 -26.36 -5.23
N LEU A 63 -24.36 -25.18 -5.21
CA LEU A 63 -24.42 -24.24 -4.09
C LEU A 63 -25.36 -23.09 -4.42
N VAL A 64 -26.27 -22.77 -3.51
CA VAL A 64 -27.31 -21.77 -3.70
C VAL A 64 -27.28 -20.78 -2.55
N VAL A 65 -27.16 -19.50 -2.90
CA VAL A 65 -27.23 -18.39 -1.94
C VAL A 65 -28.68 -17.96 -1.84
N VAL A 66 -29.22 -18.02 -0.62
CA VAL A 66 -30.61 -17.76 -0.29
C VAL A 66 -30.65 -16.59 0.72
N PRO A 67 -31.49 -15.56 0.54
CA PRO A 67 -31.69 -14.53 1.56
C PRO A 67 -32.27 -15.14 2.85
N LYS A 68 -31.84 -14.68 4.03
CA LYS A 68 -32.34 -15.18 5.33
C LYS A 68 -33.85 -15.17 5.46
N ALA A 69 -34.49 -14.11 4.94
CA ALA A 69 -35.93 -13.97 4.96
C ALA A 69 -36.67 -15.09 4.20
N SER A 70 -35.99 -15.79 3.29
CA SER A 70 -36.57 -16.82 2.43
C SER A 70 -36.02 -18.23 2.70
N PHE A 71 -35.38 -18.47 3.85
CA PHE A 71 -34.90 -19.81 4.22
C PHE A 71 -36.03 -20.83 4.26
N LYS A 72 -37.16 -20.46 4.87
CA LYS A 72 -38.35 -21.32 4.94
C LYS A 72 -38.89 -21.60 3.54
N ASP A 73 -39.07 -20.56 2.73
CA ASP A 73 -39.55 -20.67 1.36
C ASP A 73 -38.65 -21.59 0.52
N TRP A 74 -37.32 -21.46 0.65
CA TRP A 74 -36.35 -22.32 0.01
C TRP A 74 -36.56 -23.79 0.39
N MET A 75 -36.62 -24.10 1.68
CA MET A 75 -36.77 -25.49 2.15
C MET A 75 -38.10 -26.12 1.72
N GLU A 76 -39.17 -25.32 1.57
CA GLU A 76 -40.48 -25.80 1.10
C GLU A 76 -40.60 -25.92 -0.43
N SER A 77 -39.78 -25.17 -1.18
CA SER A 77 -39.94 -25.03 -2.64
C SER A 77 -38.85 -25.69 -3.48
N TYR A 78 -37.62 -25.88 -2.97
CA TYR A 78 -36.46 -26.24 -3.80
C TYR A 78 -36.65 -27.57 -4.56
N GLU A 79 -37.31 -28.55 -3.94
CA GLU A 79 -37.59 -29.87 -4.53
C GLU A 79 -38.54 -29.79 -5.74
N LYS A 80 -39.35 -28.73 -5.82
CA LYS A 80 -40.37 -28.52 -6.85
C LYS A 80 -39.92 -27.55 -7.93
N LEU A 81 -38.71 -26.99 -7.83
CA LEU A 81 -38.19 -26.07 -8.84
C LEU A 81 -38.09 -26.76 -10.19
N THR A 82 -37.43 -27.92 -10.28
CA THR A 82 -37.36 -28.70 -11.51
C THR A 82 -37.67 -30.16 -11.24
N ASN A 83 -38.08 -30.88 -12.29
CA ASN A 83 -38.06 -32.33 -12.24
C ASN A 83 -36.62 -32.79 -12.01
N MET A 84 -36.41 -33.95 -11.37
CA MET A 84 -35.09 -34.52 -11.11
C MET A 84 -34.21 -33.75 -10.10
N VAL A 85 -34.82 -33.03 -9.17
CA VAL A 85 -34.16 -32.65 -7.90
C VAL A 85 -34.23 -33.84 -6.95
N VAL A 86 -33.15 -34.11 -6.21
CA VAL A 86 -33.13 -35.19 -5.21
C VAL A 86 -33.69 -34.65 -3.89
N PRO A 87 -34.84 -35.16 -3.39
CA PRO A 87 -35.44 -34.69 -2.15
C PRO A 87 -34.54 -34.91 -0.94
N GLY A 88 -34.71 -34.08 0.09
CA GLY A 88 -33.93 -34.12 1.34
C GLY A 88 -32.43 -33.83 1.21
N THR A 89 -31.95 -33.27 0.08
CA THR A 89 -30.51 -33.04 -0.16
C THR A 89 -30.05 -31.60 0.10
N SER A 90 -30.97 -30.70 0.47
CA SER A 90 -30.60 -29.34 0.85
C SER A 90 -30.21 -29.23 2.32
N GLN A 91 -29.04 -28.66 2.57
CA GLN A 91 -28.51 -28.35 3.90
C GLN A 91 -27.86 -26.97 3.89
N LEU A 92 -27.97 -26.25 5.01
CA LEU A 92 -27.27 -24.99 5.23
C LEU A 92 -25.79 -25.27 5.54
N VAL A 93 -24.88 -24.76 4.71
CA VAL A 93 -23.43 -24.94 4.85
C VAL A 93 -22.79 -23.79 5.62
N HIS A 94 -23.19 -22.57 5.31
CA HIS A 94 -22.66 -21.35 5.93
C HIS A 94 -23.69 -20.23 5.89
N GLU A 95 -23.63 -19.30 6.83
CA GLU A 95 -24.55 -18.17 6.93
C GLU A 95 -23.74 -16.90 7.17
N ASP A 96 -23.98 -15.86 6.37
CA ASP A 96 -23.44 -14.51 6.59
C ASP A 96 -24.48 -13.60 7.27
N GLN A 97 -24.34 -12.28 7.20
CA GLN A 97 -25.29 -11.36 7.82
C GLN A 97 -26.69 -11.43 7.18
N ASP A 98 -26.76 -11.62 5.86
CA ASP A 98 -27.98 -11.43 5.05
C ASP A 98 -28.41 -12.70 4.30
N HIS A 99 -27.51 -13.65 4.11
CA HIS A 99 -27.70 -14.83 3.26
C HIS A 99 -27.24 -16.13 3.93
N GLY A 100 -27.79 -17.24 3.45
CA GLY A 100 -27.33 -18.61 3.71
C GLY A 100 -26.85 -19.27 2.43
N LEU A 101 -25.79 -20.06 2.53
CA LEU A 101 -25.28 -20.92 1.48
C LEU A 101 -25.83 -22.33 1.70
N PHE A 102 -26.71 -22.77 0.81
CA PHE A 102 -27.30 -24.10 0.83
C PHE A 102 -26.69 -24.99 -0.25
N THR A 103 -26.68 -26.30 -0.02
CA THR A 103 -26.46 -27.28 -1.09
C THR A 103 -27.79 -27.72 -1.70
N VAL A 104 -27.76 -28.31 -2.89
CA VAL A 104 -28.86 -29.08 -3.47
C VAL A 104 -28.31 -30.06 -4.48
N THR A 105 -28.75 -31.32 -4.44
CA THR A 105 -28.33 -32.33 -5.42
C THR A 105 -29.44 -32.55 -6.44
N LEU A 106 -29.09 -32.53 -7.72
CA LEU A 106 -30.01 -32.74 -8.84
C LEU A 106 -29.30 -33.43 -10.00
N PHE A 107 -30.08 -33.86 -10.99
CA PHE A 107 -29.52 -34.42 -12.21
C PHE A 107 -28.86 -33.32 -13.06
N ARG A 108 -27.71 -33.62 -13.64
CA ARG A 108 -26.94 -32.69 -14.50
C ARG A 108 -27.77 -32.12 -15.64
N LYS A 109 -28.66 -32.94 -16.22
CA LYS A 109 -29.52 -32.57 -17.35
C LYS A 109 -30.43 -31.37 -17.06
N VAL A 110 -30.79 -31.12 -15.80
CA VAL A 110 -31.74 -30.06 -15.42
C VAL A 110 -31.07 -28.86 -14.74
N VAL A 111 -29.73 -28.79 -14.73
CA VAL A 111 -28.98 -27.72 -14.03
C VAL A 111 -29.34 -26.33 -14.54
N ASP A 112 -29.41 -26.13 -15.87
CA ASP A 112 -29.69 -24.81 -16.44
C ASP A 112 -31.14 -24.38 -16.20
N GLU A 113 -32.09 -25.31 -16.29
CA GLU A 113 -33.49 -25.08 -15.94
C GLU A 113 -33.61 -24.70 -14.45
N PHE A 114 -32.89 -25.42 -13.58
CA PHE A 114 -32.87 -25.16 -12.15
C PHE A 114 -32.29 -23.79 -11.83
N LYS A 115 -31.14 -23.42 -12.44
CA LYS A 115 -30.53 -22.09 -12.30
C LYS A 115 -31.50 -20.97 -12.70
N ASN A 116 -32.26 -21.16 -13.78
CA ASN A 116 -33.23 -20.17 -14.24
C ASN A 116 -34.41 -20.02 -13.27
N LYS A 117 -34.98 -21.13 -12.79
CA LYS A 117 -36.11 -21.09 -11.83
C LYS A 117 -35.70 -20.65 -10.43
N ALA A 118 -34.49 -20.99 -9.98
CA ALA A 118 -33.92 -20.45 -8.75
C ALA A 118 -33.81 -18.92 -8.85
N ARG A 119 -33.34 -18.40 -9.99
CA ARG A 119 -33.21 -16.96 -10.24
C ARG A 119 -34.56 -16.24 -10.21
N THR A 120 -35.64 -16.82 -10.75
CA THR A 120 -36.97 -16.19 -10.69
C THR A 120 -37.51 -16.09 -9.27
N GLN A 121 -37.10 -16.98 -8.36
CA GLN A 121 -37.37 -16.92 -6.93
C GLN A 121 -36.33 -16.10 -6.13
N LYS A 122 -35.46 -15.35 -6.82
CA LYS A 122 -34.38 -14.54 -6.22
C LYS A 122 -33.32 -15.35 -5.47
N PHE A 123 -33.18 -16.64 -5.77
CA PHE A 123 -32.08 -17.47 -5.29
C PHE A 123 -30.93 -17.44 -6.30
N VAL A 124 -29.69 -17.38 -5.79
CA VAL A 124 -28.50 -17.25 -6.64
C VAL A 124 -27.70 -18.54 -6.57
N VAL A 125 -27.72 -19.32 -7.65
CA VAL A 125 -26.86 -20.49 -7.79
C VAL A 125 -25.44 -20.05 -8.11
N ARG A 126 -24.47 -20.44 -7.27
CA ARG A 126 -23.06 -20.11 -7.43
C ARG A 126 -22.39 -21.11 -8.36
N ASP A 127 -21.59 -20.60 -9.29
CA ASP A 127 -20.77 -21.46 -10.14
C ASP A 127 -19.56 -21.95 -9.33
N PHE A 128 -19.62 -23.22 -8.94
CA PHE A 128 -18.62 -23.84 -8.07
C PHE A 128 -18.58 -25.34 -8.32
N GLU A 129 -17.37 -25.86 -8.56
CA GLU A 129 -17.10 -27.29 -8.64
C GLU A 129 -16.12 -27.65 -7.51
N TYR A 130 -16.52 -28.61 -6.68
CA TYR A 130 -15.67 -29.04 -5.56
C TYR A 130 -14.46 -29.81 -6.09
N ASN A 131 -13.27 -29.26 -5.87
CA ASN A 131 -12.00 -29.92 -6.15
C ASN A 131 -11.03 -29.69 -5.00
N GLU A 132 -10.77 -30.75 -4.24
CA GLU A 132 -9.90 -30.71 -3.05
C GLU A 132 -8.47 -30.25 -3.39
N ARG A 133 -7.93 -30.66 -4.54
CA ARG A 133 -6.60 -30.23 -4.99
C ARG A 133 -6.57 -28.74 -5.31
N SER A 134 -7.59 -28.23 -6.00
CA SER A 134 -7.70 -26.81 -6.34
C SER A 134 -7.88 -25.94 -5.09
N ILE A 135 -8.70 -26.38 -4.14
CA ILE A 135 -8.91 -25.68 -2.86
C ILE A 135 -7.61 -25.65 -2.05
N GLN A 136 -6.92 -26.80 -1.93
CA GLN A 136 -5.65 -26.87 -1.20
C GLN A 136 -4.56 -26.03 -1.86
N SER A 137 -4.41 -26.13 -3.19
CA SER A 137 -3.47 -25.29 -3.96
C SER A 137 -3.72 -23.80 -3.74
N GLY A 138 -5.00 -23.38 -3.63
CA GLY A 138 -5.35 -22.00 -3.31
C GLY A 138 -4.89 -21.57 -1.91
N LYS A 139 -4.96 -22.45 -0.90
CA LYS A 139 -4.46 -22.18 0.46
C LYS A 139 -2.94 -22.11 0.51
N ASP A 140 -2.26 -23.02 -0.19
CA ASP A 140 -0.80 -23.08 -0.26
C ASP A 140 -0.24 -21.82 -0.94
N GLU A 141 -0.87 -21.37 -2.03
CA GLU A 141 -0.47 -20.14 -2.74
C GLU A 141 -0.62 -18.90 -1.84
N ARG A 142 -1.67 -18.83 -1.02
CA ARG A 142 -1.81 -17.75 -0.02
C ARG A 142 -0.66 -17.77 0.98
N GLY A 143 -0.32 -18.94 1.52
CA GLY A 143 0.79 -19.09 2.45
C GLY A 143 2.12 -18.65 1.83
N ARG A 144 2.33 -19.04 0.56
CA ARG A 144 3.51 -18.65 -0.23
C ARG A 144 3.59 -17.13 -0.43
N MET A 145 2.49 -16.47 -0.82
CA MET A 145 2.44 -15.01 -0.98
C MET A 145 2.76 -14.27 0.32
N GLU A 146 2.24 -14.72 1.46
CA GLU A 146 2.53 -14.12 2.77
C GLU A 146 3.98 -14.31 3.20
N MET A 147 4.56 -15.50 2.96
CA MET A 147 5.98 -15.76 3.23
C MET A 147 6.87 -14.86 2.35
N GLU A 148 6.55 -14.75 1.06
CA GLU A 148 7.27 -13.89 0.13
C GLU A 148 7.18 -12.40 0.53
N LYS A 149 6.01 -11.93 0.98
CA LYS A 149 5.82 -10.56 1.48
C LYS A 149 6.70 -10.26 2.68
N LYS A 150 6.77 -11.17 3.66
CA LYS A 150 7.64 -11.04 4.84
C LYS A 150 9.11 -11.01 4.42
N ARG A 151 9.51 -11.89 3.50
CA ARG A 151 10.88 -11.98 2.97
C ARG A 151 11.28 -10.69 2.24
N GLN A 152 10.44 -10.20 1.33
CA GLN A 152 10.67 -8.97 0.58
C GLN A 152 10.73 -7.74 1.49
N LEU A 153 9.86 -7.65 2.50
CA LEU A 153 9.90 -6.57 3.48
C LEU A 153 11.23 -6.56 4.24
N ALA A 154 11.70 -7.72 4.71
CA ALA A 154 12.97 -7.81 5.42
C ALA A 154 14.16 -7.37 4.55
N LEU A 155 14.19 -7.81 3.29
CA LEU A 155 15.21 -7.39 2.31
C LEU A 155 15.14 -5.90 2.02
N LEU A 156 13.94 -5.35 1.82
CA LEU A 156 13.73 -3.93 1.58
C LEU A 156 14.17 -3.08 2.77
N VAL A 157 13.81 -3.45 4.00
CA VAL A 157 14.22 -2.72 5.22
C VAL A 157 15.74 -2.75 5.38
N ARG A 158 16.38 -3.91 5.17
CA ARG A 158 17.85 -4.01 5.23
C ARG A 158 18.51 -3.09 4.18
N TRP A 159 18.00 -3.10 2.96
CA TRP A 159 18.49 -2.25 1.88
C TRP A 159 18.28 -0.76 2.19
N LEU A 160 17.09 -0.39 2.69
CA LEU A 160 16.77 0.98 3.09
C LEU A 160 17.71 1.51 4.16
N ARG A 161 18.01 0.72 5.19
CA ARG A 161 18.94 1.10 6.26
C ARG A 161 20.34 1.44 5.73
N ASN A 162 20.88 0.59 4.85
CA ASN A 162 22.22 0.80 4.29
C ASN A 162 22.27 2.01 3.35
N ASN A 163 21.25 2.17 2.50
CA ASN A 163 21.25 3.24 1.51
C ASN A 163 20.83 4.60 2.08
N PHE A 164 20.04 4.62 3.16
CA PHE A 164 19.71 5.86 3.87
C PHE A 164 20.97 6.53 4.42
N SER A 165 21.90 5.78 5.00
CA SER A 165 23.16 6.36 5.47
C SER A 165 23.97 6.99 4.34
N GLU A 166 24.07 6.32 3.18
CA GLU A 166 24.78 6.87 2.02
C GLU A 166 24.10 8.14 1.49
N ALA A 167 22.77 8.11 1.36
CA ALA A 167 21.99 9.25 0.91
C ALA A 167 22.12 10.46 1.87
N PHE A 168 22.08 10.19 3.17
CA PHE A 168 22.25 11.22 4.20
C PHE A 168 23.66 11.83 4.15
N ILE A 169 24.70 11.00 4.05
CA ILE A 169 26.09 11.47 3.91
C ILE A 169 26.23 12.35 2.67
N ALA A 170 25.73 11.90 1.52
CA ALA A 170 25.75 12.65 0.27
C ALA A 170 25.01 14.00 0.38
N TRP A 171 23.88 14.03 1.10
CA TRP A 171 23.13 15.26 1.35
C TRP A 171 23.93 16.26 2.20
N ILE A 172 24.58 15.80 3.27
CA ILE A 172 25.44 16.64 4.10
C ILE A 172 26.67 17.15 3.33
N HIS A 173 27.29 16.32 2.49
CA HIS A 173 28.38 16.76 1.60
C HIS A 173 27.93 17.86 0.65
N THR A 174 26.72 17.74 0.10
CA THR A 174 26.14 18.79 -0.77
C THR A 174 25.93 20.09 0.00
N LYS A 175 25.49 20.03 1.27
CA LYS A 175 25.37 21.21 2.13
C LYS A 175 26.72 21.85 2.43
N ALA A 176 27.74 21.04 2.74
CA ALA A 176 29.10 21.53 2.99
C ALA A 176 29.71 22.20 1.76
N LEU A 177 29.55 21.62 0.56
CA LEU A 177 30.00 22.22 -0.69
C LEU A 177 29.29 23.55 -0.97
N ARG A 178 27.97 23.61 -0.75
CA ARG A 178 27.22 24.87 -0.91
C ARG A 178 27.67 25.93 0.09
N LEU A 179 27.86 25.58 1.35
CA LEU A 179 28.41 26.46 2.38
C LEU A 179 29.77 27.02 1.96
N PHE A 180 30.66 26.17 1.44
CA PHE A 180 31.97 26.58 0.97
C PHE A 180 31.87 27.54 -0.22
N VAL A 181 31.12 27.18 -1.27
CA VAL A 181 30.97 28.00 -2.48
C VAL A 181 30.36 29.37 -2.16
N GLU A 182 29.28 29.41 -1.36
CA GLU A 182 28.67 30.69 -0.97
C GLU A 182 29.58 31.53 -0.08
N SER A 183 30.40 30.90 0.78
CA SER A 183 31.38 31.64 1.59
C SER A 183 32.49 32.25 0.73
N VAL A 184 32.97 31.54 -0.30
CA VAL A 184 33.93 32.10 -1.27
C VAL A 184 33.30 33.26 -2.06
N LEU A 185 32.05 33.10 -2.52
CA LEU A 185 31.36 34.15 -3.26
C LEU A 185 31.08 35.40 -2.40
N ARG A 186 30.81 35.21 -1.10
CA ARG A 186 30.48 36.31 -0.19
C ARG A 186 31.69 37.01 0.40
N TYR A 187 32.71 36.26 0.80
CA TYR A 187 33.87 36.79 1.55
C TYR A 187 35.15 36.89 0.71
N GLY A 188 35.17 36.32 -0.49
CA GLY A 188 36.31 36.39 -1.40
C GLY A 188 37.47 35.45 -1.05
N LEU A 189 38.61 35.69 -1.70
CA LEU A 189 39.87 34.99 -1.49
C LEU A 189 40.90 35.90 -0.79
N PRO A 190 41.84 35.35 0.01
CA PRO A 190 42.01 33.93 0.32
C PRO A 190 40.89 33.38 1.22
N VAL A 191 40.70 32.06 1.20
CA VAL A 191 39.68 31.38 2.03
C VAL A 191 40.02 31.58 3.52
N ASN A 192 39.38 32.57 4.14
CA ASN A 192 39.55 32.90 5.56
C ASN A 192 38.20 32.91 6.27
N PHE A 193 37.57 31.74 6.33
CA PHE A 193 36.31 31.53 7.02
C PHE A 193 36.24 30.13 7.62
N GLN A 194 35.44 29.97 8.68
CA GLN A 194 35.23 28.70 9.37
C GLN A 194 33.75 28.32 9.34
N GLY A 195 33.45 27.15 8.77
CA GLY A 195 32.09 26.58 8.81
C GLY A 195 31.78 26.02 10.20
N MET A 196 30.58 26.30 10.73
CA MET A 196 30.12 25.79 12.02
C MET A 196 28.78 25.08 11.89
N LEU A 197 28.64 23.94 12.57
CA LEU A 197 27.36 23.24 12.73
C LEU A 197 26.73 23.65 14.07
N LEU A 198 25.55 24.28 14.01
CA LEU A 198 24.82 24.72 15.19
C LEU A 198 23.56 23.86 15.37
N HIS A 199 23.39 23.27 16.55
CA HIS A 199 22.18 22.58 16.96
C HIS A 199 21.44 23.41 18.02
N PRO A 200 20.62 24.40 17.62
CA PRO A 200 19.94 25.28 18.56
C PRO A 200 18.89 24.52 19.38
N GLN A 201 18.74 24.87 20.65
CA GLN A 201 17.63 24.37 21.47
C GLN A 201 16.30 24.92 20.94
N LYS A 202 15.22 24.12 21.03
CA LYS A 202 13.91 24.41 20.42
C LYS A 202 13.30 25.79 20.73
N ARG A 203 13.74 26.49 21.79
CA ARG A 203 13.25 27.82 22.20
C ARG A 203 14.29 28.94 22.10
N SER A 204 15.54 28.64 21.79
CA SER A 204 16.61 29.65 21.73
C SER A 204 16.94 30.10 20.32
N ALA A 205 16.31 29.52 19.28
CA ALA A 205 16.62 29.81 17.88
C ALA A 205 16.54 31.31 17.56
N ARG A 206 15.52 32.03 18.07
CA ARG A 206 15.40 33.49 17.86
C ARG A 206 16.54 34.25 18.51
N ARG A 207 16.81 34.02 19.79
CA ARG A 207 17.91 34.66 20.53
C ARG A 207 19.28 34.37 19.92
N LEU A 208 19.49 33.15 19.41
CA LEU A 208 20.71 32.79 18.68
C LEU A 208 20.83 33.59 17.38
N ARG A 209 19.74 33.72 16.61
CA ARG A 209 19.72 34.55 15.39
C ARG A 209 20.04 36.01 15.71
N ASP A 210 19.43 36.57 16.75
CA ASP A 210 19.67 37.95 17.16
C ASP A 210 21.15 38.18 17.53
N ALA A 211 21.74 37.26 18.31
CA ALA A 211 23.15 37.33 18.70
C ALA A 211 24.12 37.21 17.51
N LEU A 212 23.86 36.28 16.58
CA LEU A 212 24.69 36.11 15.38
C LEU A 212 24.57 37.33 14.45
N ASN A 213 23.37 37.90 14.30
CA ASN A 213 23.16 39.12 13.52
C ASN A 213 23.95 40.29 14.09
N GLN A 214 23.92 40.48 15.41
CA GLN A 214 24.69 41.55 16.05
C GLN A 214 26.20 41.37 15.83
N LEU A 215 26.72 40.15 16.04
CA LEU A 215 28.16 39.85 15.94
C LEU A 215 28.69 40.01 14.51
N TYR A 216 27.92 39.60 13.51
CA TYR A 216 28.38 39.53 12.12
C TYR A 216 27.79 40.61 11.21
N SER A 217 26.98 41.55 11.73
CA SER A 217 26.37 42.65 10.97
C SER A 217 27.34 43.41 10.06
N HIS A 218 28.60 43.54 10.46
CA HIS A 218 29.66 44.18 9.69
C HIS A 218 30.03 43.46 8.37
N LEU A 219 29.65 42.19 8.20
CA LEU A 219 29.83 41.40 6.98
C LEU A 219 28.69 41.62 5.97
N ASP A 220 27.71 42.45 6.31
CA ASP A 220 26.60 42.77 5.43
C ASP A 220 27.03 43.73 4.31
N ASN A 221 27.43 43.15 3.18
CA ASN A 221 27.81 43.89 1.98
C ASN A 221 26.59 44.40 1.18
N SER A 222 25.38 44.39 1.72
CA SER A 222 24.17 44.90 1.05
C SER A 222 24.28 46.37 0.60
N ALA A 223 25.21 47.14 1.17
CA ALA A 223 25.50 48.51 0.75
C ALA A 223 26.52 48.61 -0.41
N ALA A 224 27.27 47.55 -0.71
CA ALA A 224 28.29 47.52 -1.79
C ALA A 224 27.73 47.04 -3.13
N VAL A 225 26.55 46.39 -3.12
CA VAL A 225 25.79 46.11 -4.32
C VAL A 225 24.90 47.34 -4.53
N GLY A 226 25.24 48.18 -5.52
CA GLY A 226 24.33 49.23 -5.99
C GLY A 226 22.94 48.66 -6.30
N PRO A 227 21.92 49.49 -6.56
CA PRO A 227 20.55 49.02 -6.76
C PRO A 227 20.57 47.84 -7.74
N VAL A 228 20.21 46.66 -7.24
CA VAL A 228 20.17 45.43 -8.02
C VAL A 228 19.05 45.65 -9.03
N GLU A 229 19.39 46.12 -10.23
CA GLU A 229 18.48 46.06 -11.35
C GLU A 229 18.06 44.60 -11.51
N ASP A 230 16.75 44.38 -11.53
CA ASP A 230 16.09 43.09 -11.55
C ASP A 230 16.67 42.17 -12.64
N ILE A 231 17.65 41.34 -12.28
CA ILE A 231 18.12 40.25 -13.13
C ILE A 231 17.03 39.17 -13.10
N PRO A 232 16.34 38.88 -14.24
CA PRO A 232 15.29 37.88 -14.27
C PRO A 232 15.86 36.51 -13.90
N GLY A 233 15.41 35.95 -12.76
CA GLY A 233 15.92 34.67 -12.21
C GLY A 233 16.74 34.82 -10.92
N PHE A 234 17.07 36.04 -10.50
CA PHE A 234 17.76 36.34 -9.23
C PHE A 234 16.83 36.93 -8.16
N ASN A 235 15.53 36.65 -8.27
CA ASN A 235 14.53 37.07 -7.29
C ASN A 235 14.56 36.10 -6.09
N MET A 236 15.55 36.28 -5.20
CA MET A 236 15.47 35.71 -3.87
C MET A 236 14.26 36.39 -3.21
N GLY A 237 13.17 35.65 -3.00
CA GLY A 237 12.05 36.12 -2.18
C GLY A 237 12.49 36.51 -0.76
N PRO A 238 11.58 36.79 0.18
CA PRO A 238 11.93 37.17 1.56
C PRO A 238 12.53 36.01 2.39
N SER A 239 13.31 35.12 1.77
CA SER A 239 13.95 33.96 2.39
C SER A 239 15.18 34.39 3.18
N GLU A 240 15.07 34.27 4.50
CA GLU A 240 16.17 34.07 5.48
C GLU A 240 17.55 34.63 5.08
N TYR A 241 17.62 35.93 4.77
CA TYR A 241 18.89 36.64 4.57
C TYR A 241 19.52 36.95 5.94
N TYR A 242 20.80 36.61 6.08
CA TYR A 242 21.62 36.89 7.26
C TYR A 242 22.94 37.52 6.82
N PRO A 243 23.62 38.30 7.68
CA PRO A 243 24.94 38.86 7.38
C PRO A 243 26.05 37.79 7.27
N TYR A 244 25.72 36.53 7.56
CA TYR A 244 26.58 35.36 7.40
C TYR A 244 25.94 34.31 6.48
N VAL A 245 26.75 33.46 5.85
CA VAL A 245 26.26 32.32 5.05
C VAL A 245 25.58 31.29 5.96
N TYR A 246 24.36 30.87 5.60
CA TYR A 246 23.52 30.01 6.43
C TYR A 246 22.82 28.93 5.62
N PHE A 247 22.83 27.71 6.12
CA PHE A 247 22.04 26.60 5.59
C PHE A 247 21.32 25.85 6.70
N LYS A 248 20.00 25.74 6.58
CA LYS A 248 19.18 24.89 7.43
C LYS A 248 19.36 23.40 7.06
N ILE A 249 19.50 22.56 8.08
CA ILE A 249 19.44 21.10 8.00
C ILE A 249 18.22 20.65 8.82
N ILE A 250 17.31 19.91 8.19
CA ILE A 250 16.11 19.37 8.84
C ILE A 250 16.33 17.88 9.04
N ILE A 251 16.45 17.44 10.29
CA ILE A 251 16.66 16.03 10.66
C ILE A 251 15.40 15.36 11.19
N ASP A 252 14.28 16.08 11.25
CA ASP A 252 12.99 15.49 11.59
C ASP A 252 12.43 14.80 10.34
N PHE A 253 12.67 13.49 10.25
CA PHE A 253 12.19 12.64 9.15
C PHE A 253 10.82 12.01 9.45
N THR A 254 10.26 12.28 10.64
CA THR A 254 9.05 11.62 11.15
C THR A 254 7.86 12.56 11.35
N ASP A 255 8.04 13.86 11.20
CA ASP A 255 6.94 14.82 11.25
C ASP A 255 6.10 14.72 9.96
N SER A 256 5.13 13.81 10.00
CA SER A 256 3.84 14.02 9.34
C SER A 256 3.12 15.14 10.09
N LYS A 257 3.55 16.39 9.92
CA LYS A 257 2.66 17.52 10.15
C LYS A 257 2.01 17.83 8.83
N GLY A 258 0.73 17.46 8.73
CA GLY A 258 -0.11 18.00 7.67
C GLY A 258 -0.04 19.52 7.71
N HIS A 259 0.36 20.10 6.59
CA HIS A 259 -0.35 21.15 5.88
C HIS A 259 -0.07 20.98 4.40
#